data_AF-A0A6T6KFD1-F1
#
_entry.id   AF-A0A6T6KFD1-F1
#
_cell.length_a   1.000
_cell.length_b   1.000
_cell.length_c   1.000
_cell.angle_alpha   90.00
_cell.angle_beta   90.00
_cell.angle_gamma   90.00
#
_symmetry.space_group_name_H-M   'P 1'
#
loop_
_entity.id
_entity.type
_entity.pdbx_description
1 polymer ?
#
loop_
_entity_poly.entity_id
_entity_poly.type
_entity_poly.pdbx_seq_one_letter_code
_entity_poly.pdbx_strand_id
1 'polypeptide(L)'
;MIGFLHVFSNPVGQGPGGCYGTRTVRTVRMRVSPRGSVSRRDVLLLGLGALPLTLNQPAGAAMYDYSVKGSAFTKVEGDPKKLETWLPQIEAGYDTLVNLESNWGDATKDYDGDIVRRALGTVGVKSPLFNVKKAFEGAWNSKKLADVDIDELEELQDLTDSILNQISSVDFQLYSVNFTELNPTKQRLVEQGKDALDKLLADYKRYLELIKA
;
A
#
# COMPACT_ATOMS: atom_id res chain seq x y z
N MET A 1 8.78 27.18 6.95
CA MET A 1 7.66 26.23 6.81
C MET A 1 6.65 26.54 7.89
N ILE A 2 5.45 26.96 7.47
CA ILE A 2 4.34 27.35 8.35
C ILE A 2 3.46 26.10 8.50
N GLY A 3 3.47 25.49 9.69
CA GLY A 3 2.53 24.42 10.00
C GLY A 3 1.23 25.04 10.52
N PHE A 4 0.18 25.04 9.69
CA PHE A 4 -1.17 25.33 10.12
C PHE A 4 -1.77 24.08 10.74
N LEU A 5 -2.03 24.11 12.05
CA LEU A 5 -2.85 23.10 12.70
C LEU A 5 -4.30 23.59 12.68
N HIS A 6 -5.12 23.08 11.76
CA HIS A 6 -6.56 23.27 11.78
C HIS A 6 -7.21 22.25 12.70
N VAL A 7 -7.68 22.72 13.85
CA VAL A 7 -8.60 21.98 14.72
C VAL A 7 -10.01 22.35 14.28
N PHE A 8 -10.68 21.44 13.57
CA PHE A 8 -12.11 21.55 13.28
C PHE A 8 -12.90 20.95 14.45
N SER A 9 -13.42 21.81 15.33
CA SER A 9 -14.49 21.46 16.26
C SER A 9 -15.82 21.79 15.60
N ASN A 10 -16.63 20.77 15.31
CA ASN A 10 -18.02 20.93 14.88
C ASN A 10 -18.89 21.43 16.05
N PRO A 11 -19.72 22.47 15.88
CA PRO A 11 -20.87 22.67 16.73
C PRO A 11 -22.17 22.21 16.05
N VAL A 12 -22.93 21.50 16.87
CA VAL A 12 -24.36 21.17 16.74
C VAL A 12 -25.18 22.45 16.49
N GLY A 13 -26.21 22.33 15.65
CA GLY A 13 -26.97 23.46 15.10
C GLY A 13 -27.89 24.23 16.04
N GLN A 14 -28.44 25.33 15.51
CA GLN A 14 -29.77 25.89 15.77
C GLN A 14 -29.96 27.21 15.00
N GLY A 15 -31.05 27.30 14.24
CA GLY A 15 -32.01 28.42 14.25
C GLY A 15 -31.66 29.77 13.57
N PRO A 16 -32.63 30.42 12.91
CA PRO A 16 -32.40 31.61 12.08
C PRO A 16 -32.61 32.91 12.87
N GLY A 17 -31.83 33.94 12.52
CA GLY A 17 -32.05 35.32 12.95
C GLY A 17 -31.04 35.80 13.98
N GLY A 18 -30.26 36.81 13.59
CA GLY A 18 -29.37 37.49 14.52
C GLY A 18 -28.24 38.22 13.80
N CYS A 19 -28.33 39.53 13.79
CA CYS A 19 -27.37 40.49 13.24
C CYS A 19 -25.93 40.23 13.75
N TYR A 20 -24.94 40.22 12.85
CA TYR A 20 -23.52 40.36 13.19
C TYR A 20 -23.03 41.67 12.53
N GLY A 21 -22.46 42.68 13.19
CA GLY A 21 -21.60 42.67 14.38
C GLY A 21 -20.15 42.64 13.93
N THR A 22 -19.63 43.75 13.38
CA THR A 22 -18.23 43.91 12.97
C THR A 22 -17.29 43.73 14.17
N ARG A 23 -16.58 42.60 14.21
CA ARG A 23 -15.54 42.34 15.21
C ARG A 23 -14.15 42.68 14.67
N THR A 24 -13.55 43.66 15.33
CA THR A 24 -12.18 44.13 15.22
C THR A 24 -11.17 42.99 15.43
N VAL A 25 -10.31 42.76 14.43
CA VAL A 25 -9.16 41.85 14.53
C VAL A 25 -8.07 42.54 15.36
N ARG A 26 -7.81 42.07 16.59
CA ARG A 26 -6.65 42.47 17.38
C ARG A 26 -5.45 41.59 17.01
N THR A 27 -4.48 42.16 16.31
CA THR A 27 -3.21 41.53 16.00
C THR A 27 -2.31 41.53 17.23
N VAL A 28 -2.06 40.36 17.83
CA VAL A 28 -1.07 40.20 18.90
C VAL A 28 0.28 39.84 18.27
N ARG A 29 1.22 40.79 18.32
CA ARG A 29 2.63 40.59 17.92
C ARG A 29 3.38 39.94 19.09
N MET A 30 3.71 38.65 18.98
CA MET A 30 4.69 38.03 19.88
C MET A 30 6.11 38.21 19.32
N ARG A 31 6.99 38.81 20.13
CA ARG A 31 8.44 38.90 19.89
C ARG A 31 9.06 37.50 20.03
N VAL A 32 9.68 37.01 18.98
CA VAL A 32 10.63 35.90 19.06
C VAL A 32 12.03 36.49 19.23
N SER A 33 12.72 36.12 20.31
CA SER A 33 14.15 36.40 20.48
C SER A 33 14.97 35.25 19.85
N PRO A 34 16.03 35.52 19.09
CA PRO A 34 16.87 34.49 18.48
C PRO A 34 18.12 34.24 19.33
N ARG A 35 18.60 32.98 19.33
CA ARG A 35 20.03 32.55 19.23
C ARG A 35 20.28 31.30 20.05
N GLY A 36 20.90 30.31 19.38
CA GLY A 36 21.42 29.11 20.02
C GLY A 36 21.78 28.03 19.01
N SER A 37 22.52 28.39 17.96
CA SER A 37 23.15 27.40 17.07
C SER A 37 24.39 26.84 17.77
N VAL A 38 24.36 25.58 18.18
CA VAL A 38 25.57 24.85 18.57
C VAL A 38 25.83 23.76 17.55
N SER A 39 26.96 23.94 16.88
CA SER A 39 27.56 23.10 15.84
C SER A 39 27.84 21.69 16.39
N ARG A 40 27.40 20.64 15.68
CA ARG A 40 27.73 19.23 15.95
C ARG A 40 29.01 18.77 15.24
N ARG A 41 29.96 19.67 15.02
CA ARG A 41 31.28 19.37 14.48
C ARG A 41 32.28 19.91 15.47
N ASP A 42 32.65 19.05 16.42
CA ASP A 42 33.92 19.04 17.18
C ASP A 42 33.76 18.20 18.45
N VAL A 43 33.75 16.87 18.30
CA VAL A 43 34.22 15.94 19.35
C VAL A 43 34.97 14.82 18.64
N LEU A 44 36.25 15.08 18.37
CA LEU A 44 37.20 14.10 17.89
C LEU A 44 38.33 14.02 18.92
N LEU A 45 38.71 12.78 19.24
CA LEU A 45 39.97 12.33 19.84
C LEU A 45 40.15 12.55 21.35
N LEU A 46 40.01 11.45 22.11
CA LEU A 46 41.16 10.72 22.69
C LEU A 46 40.67 9.64 23.66
N GLY A 47 41.16 8.40 23.51
CA GLY A 47 41.04 7.38 24.57
C GLY A 47 40.96 5.95 24.05
N LEU A 48 42.13 5.33 23.82
CA LEU A 48 42.30 3.91 23.55
C LEU A 48 41.62 3.04 24.62
N GLY A 49 40.90 2.02 24.17
CA GLY A 49 40.44 0.90 24.97
C GLY A 49 39.95 -0.22 24.08
N ALA A 50 40.85 -1.13 23.70
CA ALA A 50 40.56 -2.29 22.89
C ALA A 50 39.68 -3.29 23.67
N LEU A 51 38.48 -3.54 23.16
CA LEU A 51 37.69 -4.75 23.45
C LEU A 51 37.08 -5.21 22.11
N PRO A 52 37.53 -6.35 21.54
CA PRO A 52 36.83 -6.97 20.44
C PRO A 52 35.66 -7.79 21.02
N LEU A 53 34.52 -7.15 21.22
CA LEU A 53 33.24 -7.85 21.26
C LEU A 53 32.63 -7.73 19.88
N THR A 54 33.07 -8.61 18.98
CA THR A 54 32.31 -8.97 17.79
C THR A 54 31.05 -9.69 18.26
N LEU A 55 30.04 -8.94 18.72
CA LEU A 55 28.69 -9.45 18.76
C LEU A 55 28.16 -9.41 17.33
N ASN A 56 28.56 -10.44 16.60
CA ASN A 56 27.88 -10.92 15.42
C ASN A 56 26.45 -11.25 15.85
N GLN A 57 25.56 -10.26 15.86
CA GLN A 57 24.14 -10.52 15.69
C GLN A 57 23.95 -10.65 14.18
N PRO A 58 23.83 -11.87 13.63
CA PRO A 58 22.92 -12.03 12.52
C PRO A 58 21.55 -11.67 13.10
N ALA A 59 21.17 -10.39 13.05
CA ALA A 59 19.76 -10.06 13.04
C ALA A 59 19.23 -10.83 11.84
N GLY A 60 18.51 -11.91 12.15
CA GLY A 60 18.01 -12.86 11.20
C GLY A 60 17.12 -12.13 10.20
N ALA A 61 17.75 -11.61 9.15
CA ALA A 61 17.19 -11.68 7.82
C ALA A 61 17.11 -13.15 7.45
N ALA A 62 16.22 -13.88 8.11
CA ALA A 62 15.35 -14.78 7.39
C ALA A 62 14.56 -13.85 6.44
N MET A 63 15.24 -13.41 5.37
CA MET A 63 14.58 -13.08 4.14
C MET A 63 13.81 -14.34 3.83
N TYR A 64 12.54 -14.37 4.23
CA TYR A 64 11.60 -15.36 3.74
C TYR A 64 11.74 -15.28 2.23
N ASP A 65 12.37 -16.31 1.68
CA ASP A 65 12.42 -16.52 0.26
C ASP A 65 10.96 -16.72 -0.13
N TYR A 66 10.33 -15.64 -0.59
CA TYR A 66 9.04 -15.69 -1.26
C TYR A 66 9.27 -16.30 -2.66
N SER A 67 9.90 -17.47 -2.66
CA SER A 67 9.91 -18.45 -3.72
C SER A 67 8.61 -19.22 -3.54
N VAL A 68 7.49 -18.56 -3.89
CA VAL A 68 6.48 -19.32 -4.61
C VAL A 68 7.27 -19.95 -5.73
N LYS A 69 7.30 -21.29 -5.82
CA LYS A 69 7.91 -22.01 -6.96
C LYS A 69 7.27 -21.43 -8.24
N GLY A 70 7.86 -20.37 -8.82
CA GLY A 70 7.28 -19.60 -9.91
C GLY A 70 7.29 -18.06 -9.84
N SER A 71 7.46 -17.37 -8.70
CA SER A 71 7.24 -15.90 -8.63
C SER A 71 8.53 -15.06 -8.68
N ALA A 72 9.27 -15.16 -9.78
CA ALA A 72 10.08 -14.03 -10.23
C ALA A 72 9.16 -13.08 -11.03
N PHE A 73 9.45 -11.78 -11.05
CA PHE A 73 8.88 -10.83 -12.00
C PHE A 73 8.73 -11.50 -13.37
N THR A 74 7.51 -11.82 -13.78
CA THR A 74 7.24 -12.45 -15.06
C THR A 74 7.48 -11.37 -16.09
N LYS A 75 8.68 -11.37 -16.66
CA LYS A 75 9.00 -10.49 -17.77
C LYS A 75 7.99 -10.81 -18.86
N VAL A 76 7.14 -9.85 -19.17
CA VAL A 76 6.15 -9.95 -20.23
C VAL A 76 6.92 -10.09 -21.54
N GLU A 77 6.94 -11.29 -22.09
CA GLU A 77 7.58 -11.63 -23.37
C GLU A 77 6.48 -12.04 -24.35
N GLY A 78 6.42 -11.39 -25.51
CA GLY A 78 5.39 -11.65 -26.51
C GLY A 78 4.94 -10.43 -27.30
N ASP A 79 3.92 -10.62 -28.12
CA ASP A 79 3.26 -9.54 -28.86
C ASP A 79 2.32 -8.78 -27.93
N PRO A 80 2.54 -7.48 -27.66
CA PRO A 80 1.70 -6.71 -26.73
C PRO A 80 0.23 -6.59 -27.17
N LYS A 81 -0.11 -6.95 -28.42
CA LYS A 81 -1.49 -6.98 -28.93
C LYS A 81 -2.23 -8.29 -28.64
N LYS A 82 -1.53 -9.29 -28.10
CA LYS A 82 -2.06 -10.61 -27.84
C LYS A 82 -2.33 -10.79 -26.36
N LEU A 83 -3.49 -11.38 -26.03
CA LEU A 83 -3.91 -11.60 -24.66
C LEU A 83 -2.96 -12.56 -23.92
N GLU A 84 -2.42 -13.56 -24.61
CA GLU A 84 -1.50 -14.57 -24.10
C GLU A 84 -0.19 -13.97 -23.56
N THR A 85 0.17 -12.77 -24.02
CA THR A 85 1.33 -12.03 -23.52
C THR A 85 1.11 -11.54 -22.08
N TRP A 86 -0.13 -11.20 -21.72
CA TRP A 86 -0.47 -10.56 -20.45
C TRP A 86 -1.02 -11.53 -19.40
N LEU A 87 -1.75 -12.57 -19.84
CA LEU A 87 -2.39 -13.55 -18.97
C LEU A 87 -1.45 -14.17 -17.92
N PRO A 88 -0.21 -14.60 -18.24
CA PRO A 88 0.65 -15.25 -17.24
C PRO A 88 0.96 -14.37 -16.03
N GLN A 89 1.11 -13.05 -16.22
CA GLN A 89 1.33 -12.13 -15.10
C GLN A 89 0.06 -11.96 -14.26
N ILE A 90 -1.10 -11.88 -14.91
CA ILE A 90 -2.41 -11.72 -14.24
C ILE A 90 -2.73 -12.96 -13.41
N GLU A 91 -2.54 -14.16 -13.97
CA GLU A 91 -2.73 -15.43 -13.26
C GLU A 91 -1.76 -15.57 -12.08
N ALA A 92 -0.47 -15.30 -12.28
CA ALA A 92 0.51 -15.32 -11.19
C ALA A 92 0.19 -14.29 -10.09
N GLY A 93 -0.42 -13.15 -10.45
CA GLY A 93 -0.93 -12.16 -9.52
C GLY A 93 -2.06 -12.73 -8.64
N TYR A 94 -3.04 -13.39 -9.25
CA TYR A 94 -4.12 -14.05 -8.53
C TYR A 94 -3.61 -15.16 -7.59
N ASP A 95 -2.74 -16.05 -8.08
CA ASP A 95 -2.18 -17.14 -7.28
C ASP A 95 -1.39 -16.61 -6.07
N THR A 96 -0.70 -15.47 -6.24
CA THR A 96 0.00 -14.78 -5.15
C THR A 96 -0.97 -14.31 -4.07
N LEU A 97 -2.15 -13.79 -4.46
CA LEU A 97 -3.19 -13.35 -3.52
C LEU A 97 -3.86 -14.51 -2.82
N VAL A 98 -4.14 -15.61 -3.51
CA VAL A 98 -4.69 -16.84 -2.92
C VAL A 98 -3.71 -17.40 -1.89
N ASN A 99 -2.42 -17.44 -2.22
CA ASN A 99 -1.39 -17.87 -1.30
C ASN A 99 -1.29 -16.94 -0.07
N LEU A 100 -1.35 -15.63 -0.28
CA LEU A 100 -1.37 -14.64 0.79
C LEU A 100 -2.58 -14.83 1.72
N GLU A 101 -3.77 -15.07 1.16
CA GLU A 101 -4.98 -15.34 1.92
C GLU A 101 -4.85 -16.57 2.81
N SER A 102 -4.34 -17.68 2.24
CA SER A 102 -4.13 -18.93 2.97
C SER A 102 -3.14 -18.79 4.12
N ASN A 103 -2.16 -17.87 4.00
CA ASN A 103 -1.13 -17.62 5.00
C ASN A 103 -1.32 -16.30 5.75
N TRP A 104 -2.52 -15.72 5.73
CA TRP A 104 -2.76 -14.37 6.24
C TRP A 104 -2.31 -14.18 7.69
N GLY A 105 -2.61 -15.17 8.55
CA GLY A 105 -2.24 -15.13 9.97
C GLY A 105 -0.72 -15.09 10.18
N ASP A 106 0.03 -15.84 9.38
CA ASP A 106 1.49 -15.82 9.44
C ASP A 106 2.08 -14.55 8.82
N ALA A 107 1.50 -14.09 7.71
CA ALA A 107 1.92 -12.88 7.00
C ALA A 107 1.66 -11.58 7.77
N THR A 108 0.78 -11.61 8.77
CA THR A 108 0.41 -10.47 9.64
C THR A 108 0.80 -10.68 11.10
N LYS A 109 1.59 -11.73 11.38
CA LYS A 109 2.06 -12.06 12.71
C LYS A 109 2.81 -10.89 13.33
N ASP A 110 2.64 -10.70 14.63
CA ASP A 110 3.25 -9.61 15.41
C ASP A 110 2.90 -8.21 14.86
N TYR A 111 1.85 -8.12 14.04
CA TYR A 111 1.41 -6.91 13.36
C TYR A 111 2.47 -6.35 12.39
N ASP A 112 3.25 -7.21 11.74
CA ASP A 112 4.15 -6.81 10.66
C ASP A 112 3.40 -6.83 9.31
N GLY A 113 3.14 -5.66 8.75
CA GLY A 113 2.50 -5.53 7.44
C GLY A 113 3.44 -5.70 6.24
N ASP A 114 4.75 -5.75 6.44
CA ASP A 114 5.73 -5.66 5.35
C ASP A 114 5.73 -6.90 4.44
N ILE A 115 5.44 -8.09 4.99
CA ILE A 115 5.27 -9.32 4.21
C ILE A 115 4.10 -9.18 3.23
N VAL A 116 2.94 -8.74 3.72
CA VAL A 116 1.75 -8.49 2.91
C VAL A 116 2.06 -7.50 1.80
N ARG A 117 2.72 -6.38 2.14
CA ARG A 117 3.05 -5.31 1.18
C ARG A 117 4.04 -5.75 0.10
N ARG A 118 5.00 -6.64 0.42
CA ARG A 118 5.85 -7.29 -0.57
C ARG A 118 5.06 -8.21 -1.49
N ALA A 119 4.13 -9.00 -0.95
CA ALA A 119 3.27 -9.86 -1.76
C ALA A 119 2.38 -9.05 -2.71
N LEU A 120 1.85 -7.91 -2.26
CA LEU A 120 1.08 -6.97 -3.11
C LEU A 120 1.93 -6.24 -4.17
N GLY A 121 3.27 -6.31 -4.08
CA GLY A 121 4.16 -5.59 -4.99
C GLY A 121 4.19 -4.08 -4.77
N THR A 122 3.68 -3.59 -3.64
CA THR A 122 3.81 -2.17 -3.24
C THR A 122 5.19 -1.89 -2.62
N VAL A 123 5.84 -2.92 -2.09
CA VAL A 123 7.23 -2.89 -1.61
C VAL A 123 8.07 -3.89 -2.40
N GLY A 124 9.02 -3.37 -3.18
CA GLY A 124 9.90 -4.17 -4.04
C GLY A 124 9.33 -4.44 -5.43
N VAL A 125 10.03 -5.27 -6.21
CA VAL A 125 9.75 -5.48 -7.65
C VAL A 125 9.58 -6.96 -8.03
N LYS A 126 9.59 -7.86 -7.04
CA LYS A 126 9.60 -9.31 -7.28
C LYS A 126 8.19 -9.91 -7.39
N SER A 127 7.19 -9.26 -6.79
CA SER A 127 5.82 -9.76 -6.85
C SER A 127 5.28 -9.67 -8.29
N PRO A 128 4.51 -10.68 -8.76
CA PRO A 128 3.77 -10.59 -10.01
C PRO A 128 2.76 -9.43 -10.06
N LEU A 129 2.30 -8.96 -8.89
CA LEU A 129 1.41 -7.80 -8.77
C LEU A 129 2.13 -6.46 -8.99
N PHE A 130 3.46 -6.45 -9.00
CA PHE A 130 4.22 -5.25 -9.34
C PHE A 130 3.88 -4.80 -10.77
N ASN A 131 3.44 -3.56 -10.93
CA ASN A 131 2.97 -3.01 -12.20
C ASN A 131 1.82 -3.82 -12.87
N VAL A 132 1.00 -4.55 -12.11
CA VAL A 132 -0.11 -5.34 -12.65
C VAL A 132 -1.11 -4.52 -13.47
N LYS A 133 -1.27 -3.22 -13.17
CA LYS A 133 -2.07 -2.29 -13.96
C LYS A 133 -1.73 -2.35 -15.46
N LYS A 134 -0.43 -2.42 -15.79
CA LYS A 134 0.02 -2.50 -17.19
C LYS A 134 -0.43 -3.80 -17.86
N ALA A 135 -0.44 -4.90 -17.11
CA ALA A 135 -0.92 -6.18 -17.61
C ALA A 135 -2.43 -6.13 -17.87
N PHE A 136 -3.21 -5.55 -16.95
CA PHE A 136 -4.65 -5.35 -17.14
C PHE A 136 -4.96 -4.45 -18.34
N GLU A 137 -4.27 -3.31 -18.49
CA GLU A 137 -4.42 -2.42 -19.64
C GLU A 137 -4.07 -3.13 -20.96
N GLY A 138 -2.99 -3.92 -20.97
CA GLY A 138 -2.59 -4.70 -22.14
C GLY A 138 -3.61 -5.77 -22.51
N ALA A 139 -4.15 -6.47 -21.52
CA ALA A 139 -5.15 -7.51 -21.70
C ALA A 139 -6.49 -6.93 -22.19
N TRP A 140 -6.94 -5.81 -21.61
CA TRP A 140 -8.12 -5.08 -22.06
C TRP A 140 -7.98 -4.58 -23.51
N ASN A 141 -6.83 -3.99 -23.86
CA ASN A 141 -6.57 -3.56 -25.24
C ASN A 141 -6.57 -4.72 -26.23
N SER A 142 -6.05 -5.88 -25.82
CA SER A 142 -6.04 -7.10 -26.65
C SER A 142 -7.47 -7.61 -26.90
N LYS A 143 -8.33 -7.61 -25.88
CA LYS A 143 -9.76 -7.96 -25.99
C LYS A 143 -10.54 -6.96 -26.84
N LYS A 144 -10.30 -5.67 -26.66
CA LYS A 144 -10.90 -4.61 -27.48
C LYS A 144 -10.59 -4.76 -28.98
N LEU A 145 -9.38 -5.21 -29.31
CA LEU A 145 -8.99 -5.48 -30.71
C LEU A 145 -9.68 -6.73 -31.30
N ALA A 146 -10.18 -7.62 -30.45
CA ALA A 146 -10.87 -8.85 -30.85
C ALA A 146 -12.39 -8.66 -31.07
N ASP A 147 -12.90 -7.41 -31.03
CA ASP A 147 -14.31 -7.06 -31.28
C ASP A 147 -15.30 -7.74 -30.30
N VAL A 148 -14.92 -7.76 -29.02
CA VAL A 148 -15.73 -8.29 -27.91
C VAL A 148 -16.87 -7.32 -27.56
N ASP A 149 -17.93 -7.85 -26.96
CA ASP A 149 -19.08 -7.08 -26.47
C ASP A 149 -18.66 -5.90 -25.58
N ILE A 150 -19.31 -4.76 -25.78
CA ILE A 150 -19.00 -3.51 -25.08
C ILE A 150 -19.32 -3.63 -23.59
N ASP A 151 -20.39 -4.34 -23.24
CA ASP A 151 -20.80 -4.56 -21.85
C ASP A 151 -19.74 -5.38 -21.09
N GLU A 152 -19.14 -6.39 -21.74
CA GLU A 152 -18.03 -7.16 -21.17
C GLU A 152 -16.76 -6.32 -21.01
N LEU A 153 -16.46 -5.43 -21.96
CA LEU A 153 -15.31 -4.54 -21.88
C LEU A 153 -15.45 -3.50 -20.76
N GLU A 154 -16.67 -3.03 -20.49
CA GLU A 154 -16.99 -2.14 -19.37
C GLU A 154 -16.87 -2.92 -18.04
N GLU A 155 -17.44 -4.12 -17.93
CA GLU A 155 -17.31 -4.96 -16.72
C GLU A 155 -15.84 -5.27 -16.40
N LEU A 156 -15.02 -5.58 -17.41
CA LEU A 156 -13.57 -5.79 -17.23
C LEU A 156 -12.85 -4.55 -16.70
N GLN A 157 -13.25 -3.36 -17.16
CA GLN A 157 -12.66 -2.11 -16.70
C GLN A 157 -13.06 -1.82 -15.24
N ASP A 158 -14.33 -1.96 -14.90
CA ASP A 158 -14.84 -1.78 -13.53
C ASP A 158 -14.16 -2.74 -12.55
N LEU A 159 -13.99 -4.00 -12.93
CA LEU A 159 -13.26 -4.99 -12.14
C LEU A 159 -11.79 -4.61 -11.97
N THR A 160 -11.14 -4.12 -13.03
CA THR A 160 -9.74 -3.65 -12.96
C THR A 160 -9.60 -2.52 -11.93
N ASP A 161 -10.48 -1.53 -11.99
CA ASP A 161 -10.45 -0.40 -11.05
C ASP A 161 -10.76 -0.87 -9.62
N SER A 162 -11.72 -1.77 -9.44
CA SER A 162 -12.02 -2.37 -8.13
C SER A 162 -10.80 -3.11 -7.56
N ILE A 163 -10.16 -3.97 -8.35
CA ILE A 163 -8.95 -4.73 -7.97
C ILE A 163 -7.84 -3.79 -7.52
N LEU A 164 -7.53 -2.75 -8.29
CA LEU A 164 -6.46 -1.81 -7.96
C LEU A 164 -6.77 -1.00 -6.69
N ASN A 165 -8.04 -0.63 -6.51
CA ASN A 165 -8.50 0.05 -5.30
C ASN A 165 -8.42 -0.84 -4.06
N GLN A 166 -8.80 -2.12 -4.17
CA GLN A 166 -8.69 -3.07 -3.06
C GLN A 166 -7.23 -3.37 -2.71
N ILE A 167 -6.33 -3.55 -3.68
CA ILE A 167 -4.88 -3.67 -3.43
C ILE A 167 -4.38 -2.47 -2.62
N SER A 168 -4.77 -1.26 -3.02
CA SER A 168 -4.42 -0.02 -2.32
C SER A 168 -5.01 0.04 -0.91
N SER A 169 -6.23 -0.46 -0.72
CA SER A 169 -6.88 -0.56 0.59
C SER A 169 -6.12 -1.51 1.51
N VAL A 170 -5.77 -2.71 1.06
CA VAL A 170 -4.97 -3.68 1.83
C VAL A 170 -3.62 -3.07 2.21
N ASP A 171 -2.89 -2.49 1.25
CA ASP A 171 -1.60 -1.84 1.51
C ASP A 171 -1.73 -0.72 2.54
N PHE A 172 -2.76 0.13 2.42
CA PHE A 172 -2.99 1.22 3.36
C PHE A 172 -3.20 0.71 4.80
N GLN A 173 -4.08 -0.29 5.00
CA GLN A 173 -4.33 -0.81 6.34
C GLN A 173 -3.05 -1.37 6.96
N LEU A 174 -2.31 -2.20 6.21
CA LEU A 174 -1.11 -2.87 6.71
C LEU A 174 0.08 -1.91 6.86
N TYR A 175 0.15 -0.86 6.05
CA TYR A 175 1.05 0.27 6.28
C TYR A 175 0.71 0.96 7.60
N SER A 176 -0.57 1.28 7.85
CA SER A 176 -1.03 1.98 9.06
C SER A 176 -0.78 1.21 10.36
N VAL A 177 -0.77 -0.13 10.31
CA VAL A 177 -0.43 -0.97 11.47
C VAL A 177 0.93 -0.61 12.07
N ASN A 178 1.92 -0.29 11.22
CA ASN A 178 3.29 0.03 11.64
C ASN A 178 3.41 1.36 12.40
N PHE A 179 2.42 2.24 12.28
CA PHE A 179 2.44 3.59 12.89
C PHE A 179 1.51 3.72 14.09
N THR A 180 0.82 2.64 14.45
CA THR A 180 -0.11 2.63 15.57
C THR A 180 0.51 1.92 16.76
N GLU A 181 0.41 2.49 17.97
CA GLU A 181 0.96 1.86 19.18
C GLU A 181 -0.05 0.96 19.90
N LEU A 182 -1.35 1.17 19.66
CA LEU A 182 -2.44 0.46 20.34
C LEU A 182 -2.77 -0.87 19.66
N ASN A 183 -2.54 -1.98 20.37
CA ASN A 183 -2.85 -3.33 19.88
C ASN A 183 -4.31 -3.50 19.38
N PRO A 184 -5.35 -3.00 20.07
CA PRO A 184 -6.73 -3.12 19.55
C PRO A 184 -6.94 -2.45 18.19
N THR A 185 -6.25 -1.34 17.94
CA THR A 185 -6.32 -0.65 16.65
C THR A 185 -5.55 -1.43 15.58
N LYS A 186 -4.35 -1.96 15.92
CA LYS A 186 -3.59 -2.82 15.00
C LYS A 186 -4.40 -4.04 14.55
N GLN A 187 -5.06 -4.71 15.49
CA GLN A 187 -5.91 -5.86 15.20
C GLN A 187 -7.04 -5.49 14.23
N ARG A 188 -7.73 -4.38 14.48
CA ARG A 188 -8.79 -3.90 13.58
C ARG A 188 -8.28 -3.60 12.16
N LEU A 189 -7.10 -3.00 12.04
CA LEU A 189 -6.50 -2.72 10.74
C LEU A 189 -6.16 -4.02 9.99
N VAL A 190 -5.65 -5.04 10.69
CA VAL A 190 -5.41 -6.37 10.11
C VAL A 190 -6.71 -7.01 9.65
N GLU A 191 -7.78 -6.94 10.46
CA GLU A 191 -9.11 -7.45 10.09
C GLU A 191 -9.67 -6.73 8.84
N GLN A 192 -9.59 -5.40 8.81
CA GLN A 192 -10.00 -4.60 7.65
C GLN A 192 -9.17 -4.90 6.39
N GLY A 193 -7.88 -5.17 6.55
CA GLY A 193 -7.01 -5.64 5.48
C GLY A 193 -7.45 -6.99 4.93
N LYS A 194 -7.87 -7.92 5.79
CA LYS A 194 -8.39 -9.23 5.37
C LYS A 194 -9.70 -9.08 4.60
N ASP A 195 -10.64 -8.28 5.10
CA ASP A 195 -11.91 -8.04 4.41
C ASP A 195 -11.70 -7.44 3.01
N ALA A 196 -10.71 -6.57 2.85
CA ALA A 196 -10.34 -6.01 1.54
C ALA A 196 -9.68 -7.05 0.63
N LEU A 197 -8.82 -7.93 1.17
CA LEU A 197 -8.24 -9.05 0.41
C LEU A 197 -9.31 -10.03 -0.10
N ASP A 198 -10.36 -10.27 0.68
CA ASP A 198 -11.41 -11.22 0.30
C ASP A 198 -12.27 -10.68 -0.84
N LYS A 199 -12.58 -9.37 -0.80
CA LYS A 199 -13.22 -8.67 -1.91
C LYS A 199 -12.33 -8.64 -3.14
N LEU A 200 -11.04 -8.33 -2.96
CA LEU A 200 -10.05 -8.36 -4.02
C LEU A 200 -10.04 -9.71 -4.73
N LEU A 201 -10.00 -10.82 -3.99
CA LEU A 201 -9.99 -12.17 -4.57
C LEU A 201 -11.26 -12.50 -5.34
N ALA A 202 -12.43 -12.06 -4.86
CA ALA A 202 -13.69 -12.25 -5.55
C ALA A 202 -13.71 -11.53 -6.90
N ASP A 203 -13.33 -10.24 -6.91
CA ASP A 203 -13.29 -9.42 -8.13
C ASP A 203 -12.22 -9.93 -9.11
N TYR A 204 -11.05 -10.31 -8.60
CA TYR A 204 -9.96 -10.85 -9.44
C TYR A 204 -10.35 -12.19 -10.08
N LYS A 205 -11.04 -13.06 -9.34
CA LYS A 205 -11.56 -14.31 -9.89
C LYS A 205 -12.57 -14.03 -11.00
N ARG A 206 -13.51 -13.11 -10.78
CA ARG A 206 -14.49 -12.71 -11.79
C ARG A 206 -13.83 -12.14 -13.04
N TYR A 207 -12.80 -11.30 -12.86
CA TYR A 207 -11.99 -10.76 -13.95
C TYR A 207 -11.35 -11.88 -14.79
N LEU A 208 -10.74 -12.87 -14.13
CA LEU A 208 -10.12 -14.02 -14.79
C LEU A 208 -11.11 -14.87 -15.57
N GLU A 209 -12.34 -15.03 -15.06
CA GLU A 209 -13.41 -15.75 -15.75
C GLU A 209 -13.82 -15.04 -17.04
N LEU A 210 -14.02 -13.72 -16.98
CA LEU A 210 -14.41 -12.91 -18.15
C LEU A 210 -13.31 -12.83 -19.20
N ILE A 211 -12.06 -12.64 -18.77
CA ILE A 211 -10.98 -12.42 -19.73
C ILE A 211 -10.58 -13.70 -20.48
N LYS A 212 -10.87 -14.87 -19.90
CA LYS A 212 -10.61 -16.18 -20.50
C LYS A 212 -11.79 -16.75 -21.30
N ALA A 213 -12.99 -16.17 -21.14
CA ALA A 213 -14.14 -16.49 -21.98
C ALA A 213 -13.87 -16.12 -23.44
#